data_AF-A0A397B4L4-F1
#
_entry.id   AF-A0A397B4L4-F1
#
_cell.length_a   1.000
_cell.length_b   1.000
_cell.length_c   1.000
_cell.angle_alpha   90.00
_cell.angle_beta   90.00
_cell.angle_gamma   90.00
#
_symmetry.space_group_name_H-M   'P 1'
#
loop_
_entity.id
_entity.type
_entity.pdbx_description
1 polymer ?
#
loop_
_entity_poly.entity_id
_entity_poly.type
_entity_poly.pdbx_seq_one_letter_code
_entity_poly.pdbx_strand_id
1 'polypeptide(L)'
;MQSLIAAATPPTGPLHHGLGVKTFSTFQPRFKSIRTKVTRVAGLFCAILLAIDVVANDWEIISYVGNGRHFLTPLLDVESVDDMEVDYSFPPRSSPNEVSKIGRFMIDVALAQLIDRTGASHVLSMGSFTINDPASNLCGSLIDAYPVFDTAVSKDNSIHLGTVDDGITYIRGNTLTHLFGSTLISPLAAPGAKDNELQALGYAPSRAFVDMKISTPLPLPPHGETAQFNVSMYRFFSTSYCSGCTPYTELGLDMCSV
;
A
#
# COMPACT_ATOMS: atom_id res chain seq x y z
N MET A 1 61.59 -0.94 -70.06
CA MET A 1 60.86 -2.12 -70.59
C MET A 1 61.81 -3.32 -70.48
N GLN A 2 61.38 -4.44 -69.90
CA GLN A 2 62.08 -5.74 -69.76
C GLN A 2 63.48 -5.81 -69.09
N SER A 3 63.53 -6.60 -68.01
CA SER A 3 64.43 -7.75 -67.72
C SER A 3 65.96 -7.59 -67.78
N LEU A 4 66.67 -8.00 -66.71
CA LEU A 4 67.46 -9.26 -66.58
C LEU A 4 68.57 -9.19 -65.48
N ILE A 5 68.56 -10.17 -64.56
CA ILE A 5 69.62 -11.11 -64.10
C ILE A 5 71.06 -10.56 -63.90
N ALA A 6 71.91 -10.95 -62.93
CA ALA A 6 71.90 -11.61 -61.61
C ALA A 6 73.38 -11.62 -61.16
N ALA A 7 73.65 -11.65 -59.85
CA ALA A 7 74.95 -12.07 -59.29
C ALA A 7 74.80 -12.33 -57.78
N ALA A 8 75.47 -13.36 -57.26
CA ALA A 8 76.44 -13.25 -56.13
C ALA A 8 76.72 -14.60 -55.44
N THR A 9 77.93 -15.09 -55.71
CA THR A 9 79.04 -15.55 -54.81
C THR A 9 78.84 -16.27 -53.44
N PRO A 10 79.81 -17.11 -53.02
CA PRO A 10 79.68 -18.15 -51.97
C PRO A 10 80.62 -17.90 -50.73
N PRO A 11 81.10 -18.89 -49.92
CA PRO A 11 80.76 -19.04 -48.49
C PRO A 11 81.96 -19.04 -47.48
N THR A 12 81.68 -19.39 -46.21
CA THR A 12 82.54 -19.96 -45.12
C THR A 12 82.90 -19.09 -43.89
N GLY A 13 82.67 -19.62 -42.66
CA GLY A 13 83.40 -19.28 -41.42
C GLY A 13 82.57 -18.93 -40.15
N PRO A 14 82.99 -19.27 -38.90
CA PRO A 14 82.07 -19.73 -37.82
C PRO A 14 81.99 -18.91 -36.50
N LEU A 15 81.13 -19.42 -35.58
CA LEU A 15 80.95 -19.20 -34.12
C LEU A 15 80.06 -18.03 -33.65
N HIS A 16 79.02 -18.32 -32.84
CA HIS A 16 78.70 -17.61 -31.58
C HIS A 16 77.59 -18.27 -30.74
N HIS A 17 77.91 -18.49 -29.46
CA HIS A 17 77.09 -18.54 -28.23
C HIS A 17 75.55 -18.50 -28.34
N GLY A 18 74.88 -19.58 -27.89
CA GLY A 18 73.45 -19.59 -27.56
C GLY A 18 73.20 -19.18 -26.10
N LEU A 19 72.66 -17.98 -25.90
CA LEU A 19 72.17 -17.47 -24.62
C LEU A 19 70.91 -18.21 -24.15
N GLY A 20 70.84 -18.44 -22.83
CA GLY A 20 69.78 -19.18 -22.16
C GLY A 20 68.38 -18.56 -22.22
N VAL A 21 67.39 -19.42 -22.40
CA VAL A 21 65.97 -19.13 -22.23
C VAL A 21 65.65 -19.10 -20.73
N LYS A 22 65.60 -17.91 -20.14
CA LYS A 22 65.07 -17.67 -18.78
C LYS A 22 64.02 -16.56 -18.81
N THR A 23 62.82 -16.82 -19.33
CA THR A 23 61.68 -15.87 -19.17
C THR A 23 60.33 -16.48 -19.55
N PHE A 24 59.85 -17.49 -18.81
CA PHE A 24 58.42 -17.88 -18.90
C PHE A 24 57.77 -18.27 -17.56
N SER A 25 58.45 -18.18 -16.41
CA SER A 25 57.89 -18.62 -15.12
C SER A 25 57.22 -17.52 -14.27
N THR A 26 57.49 -16.24 -14.51
CA THR A 26 57.02 -15.15 -13.62
C THR A 26 55.72 -14.46 -14.06
N PHE A 27 55.33 -14.58 -15.33
CA PHE A 27 54.09 -13.98 -15.86
C PHE A 27 52.83 -14.82 -15.58
N GLN A 28 52.95 -16.15 -15.56
CA GLN A 28 51.85 -17.08 -15.25
C GLN A 28 51.23 -16.91 -13.84
N PRO A 29 51.99 -16.75 -12.73
CA PRO A 29 51.40 -16.67 -11.39
C PRO A 29 50.60 -15.37 -11.16
N ARG A 30 51.02 -14.24 -11.76
CA ARG A 30 50.30 -12.97 -11.70
C ARG A 30 48.97 -13.03 -12.46
N PHE A 31 48.97 -13.61 -13.66
CA PHE A 31 47.74 -13.82 -14.44
C PHE A 31 46.77 -14.78 -13.74
N LYS A 32 47.28 -15.86 -13.13
CA LYS A 32 46.47 -16.81 -12.35
C LYS A 32 45.87 -16.16 -11.10
N SER A 33 46.63 -15.31 -10.41
CA SER A 33 46.17 -14.56 -9.22
C SER A 33 45.09 -13.52 -9.58
N ILE A 34 45.30 -12.75 -10.65
CA ILE A 34 44.29 -11.79 -11.15
C ILE A 34 43.03 -12.51 -11.58
N ARG A 35 43.14 -13.59 -12.36
CA ARG A 35 41.99 -14.41 -12.79
C ARG A 35 41.21 -14.93 -11.58
N THR A 36 41.90 -15.42 -10.56
CA THR A 36 41.24 -15.95 -9.34
C THR A 36 40.50 -14.85 -8.57
N LYS A 37 41.08 -13.65 -8.48
CA LYS A 37 40.40 -12.49 -7.85
C LYS A 37 39.16 -12.07 -8.64
N VAL A 38 39.28 -11.97 -9.98
CA VAL A 38 38.16 -11.62 -10.86
C VAL A 38 37.04 -12.66 -10.75
N THR A 39 37.37 -13.96 -10.77
CA THR A 39 36.36 -15.03 -10.62
C THR A 39 35.68 -14.99 -9.25
N ARG A 40 36.41 -14.69 -8.17
CA ARG A 40 35.80 -14.53 -6.84
C ARG A 40 34.86 -13.33 -6.76
N VAL A 41 35.25 -12.20 -7.33
CA VAL A 41 34.40 -10.99 -7.37
C VAL A 41 33.16 -11.25 -8.22
N ALA A 42 33.32 -11.87 -9.39
CA ALA A 42 32.20 -12.24 -10.24
C ALA A 42 31.26 -13.25 -9.55
N GLY A 43 31.82 -14.26 -8.88
CA GLY A 43 31.04 -15.23 -8.12
C GLY A 43 30.25 -14.60 -6.97
N LEU A 44 30.87 -13.67 -6.23
CA LEU A 44 30.18 -12.91 -5.18
C LEU A 44 29.06 -12.03 -5.75
N PHE A 45 29.32 -11.35 -6.88
CA PHE A 45 28.32 -10.55 -7.55
C PHE A 45 27.13 -11.40 -8.05
N CYS A 46 27.40 -12.57 -8.64
CA CYS A 46 26.35 -13.52 -9.03
C CYS A 46 25.56 -14.04 -7.83
N ALA A 47 26.22 -14.32 -6.71
CA ALA A 47 25.54 -14.76 -5.48
C ALA A 47 24.61 -13.66 -4.92
N ILE A 48 25.04 -12.39 -4.98
CA ILE A 48 24.21 -11.24 -4.59
C ILE A 48 23.00 -11.11 -5.52
N LEU A 49 23.21 -11.16 -6.83
CA LEU A 49 22.11 -11.08 -7.80
C LEU A 49 21.11 -12.23 -7.64
N LEU A 50 21.60 -13.45 -7.37
CA LEU A 50 20.74 -14.61 -7.12
C LEU A 50 19.93 -14.43 -5.83
N ALA A 51 20.54 -13.88 -4.77
CA ALA A 51 19.81 -13.57 -3.54
C ALA A 51 18.73 -12.50 -3.76
N ILE A 52 19.03 -11.45 -4.56
CA ILE A 52 18.04 -10.44 -4.95
C ILE A 52 16.92 -11.08 -5.78
N ASP A 53 17.24 -11.94 -6.74
CA ASP A 53 16.25 -12.61 -7.58
C ASP A 53 15.31 -13.49 -6.74
N VAL A 54 15.86 -14.32 -5.85
CA VAL A 54 15.05 -15.18 -4.97
C VAL A 54 14.13 -14.37 -4.05
N VAL A 55 14.56 -13.21 -3.55
CA VAL A 55 13.75 -12.38 -2.66
C VAL A 55 12.77 -11.49 -3.43
N ALA A 56 13.22 -10.77 -4.45
CA ALA A 56 12.40 -9.79 -5.18
C ALA A 56 11.43 -10.45 -6.16
N ASN A 57 11.76 -11.63 -6.69
CA ASN A 57 10.88 -12.44 -7.52
C ASN A 57 10.13 -13.50 -6.70
N ASP A 58 10.07 -13.32 -5.38
CA ASP A 58 9.18 -14.14 -4.55
C ASP A 58 7.73 -13.77 -4.86
N TRP A 59 6.97 -14.78 -5.28
CA TRP A 59 5.55 -14.64 -5.58
C TRP A 59 4.77 -14.08 -4.39
N GLU A 60 5.15 -14.40 -3.15
CA GLU A 60 4.47 -13.90 -1.96
C GLU A 60 4.64 -12.39 -1.81
N ILE A 61 5.83 -11.85 -2.07
CA ILE A 61 6.09 -10.41 -1.99
C ILE A 61 5.36 -9.68 -3.13
N ILE A 62 5.42 -10.22 -4.35
CA ILE A 62 4.73 -9.64 -5.50
C ILE A 62 3.21 -9.67 -5.28
N SER A 63 2.68 -10.78 -4.78
CA SER A 63 1.26 -10.93 -4.45
C SER A 63 0.85 -9.94 -3.36
N TYR A 64 1.63 -9.83 -2.28
CA TYR A 64 1.35 -8.91 -1.17
C TYR A 64 1.30 -7.43 -1.61
N VAL A 65 2.26 -6.99 -2.43
CA VAL A 65 2.30 -5.61 -2.94
C VAL A 65 1.28 -5.38 -4.05
N GLY A 66 1.15 -6.32 -4.98
CA GLY A 66 0.27 -6.21 -6.14
C GLY A 66 -1.22 -6.27 -5.76
N ASN A 67 -1.59 -7.14 -4.83
CA ASN A 67 -2.97 -7.34 -4.41
C ASN A 67 -3.52 -6.13 -3.62
N GLY A 68 -2.65 -5.32 -3.02
CA GLY A 68 -3.07 -4.11 -2.30
C GLY A 68 -3.80 -3.09 -3.19
N ARG A 69 -3.49 -3.05 -4.49
CA ARG A 69 -4.16 -2.11 -5.40
C ARG A 69 -5.63 -2.41 -5.65
N HIS A 70 -6.09 -3.64 -5.38
CA HIS A 70 -7.51 -3.99 -5.51
C HIS A 70 -8.41 -3.18 -4.57
N PHE A 71 -7.89 -2.72 -3.42
CA PHE A 71 -8.66 -1.86 -2.51
C PHE A 71 -9.02 -0.49 -3.13
N LEU A 72 -8.35 -0.09 -4.21
CA LEU A 72 -8.58 1.20 -4.88
C LEU A 72 -9.69 1.11 -5.93
N THR A 73 -10.08 -0.10 -6.35
CA THR A 73 -11.04 -0.33 -7.44
C THR A 73 -12.31 0.52 -7.39
N PRO A 74 -13.02 0.68 -6.25
CA PRO A 74 -14.25 1.48 -6.22
C PRO A 74 -14.03 2.99 -6.36
N LEU A 75 -12.80 3.49 -6.25
CA LEU A 75 -12.49 4.93 -6.34
C LEU A 75 -11.70 5.28 -7.60
N LEU A 76 -11.59 4.37 -8.57
CA LEU A 76 -10.76 4.60 -9.77
C LEU A 76 -11.33 5.65 -10.73
N ASP A 77 -12.64 5.87 -10.68
CA ASP A 77 -13.41 6.81 -11.49
C ASP A 77 -13.85 8.06 -10.72
N VAL A 78 -13.59 8.11 -9.41
CA VAL A 78 -13.93 9.24 -8.53
C VAL A 78 -12.76 10.23 -8.50
N GLU A 79 -12.90 11.39 -9.14
CA GLU A 79 -11.83 12.40 -9.18
C GLU A 79 -11.85 13.35 -7.98
N SER A 80 -13.02 13.54 -7.36
CA SER A 80 -13.21 14.42 -6.21
C SER A 80 -14.28 13.91 -5.25
N VAL A 81 -14.33 14.50 -4.06
CA VAL A 81 -15.38 14.21 -3.07
C VAL A 81 -16.78 14.58 -3.59
N ASP A 82 -16.88 15.62 -4.42
CA ASP A 82 -18.17 16.02 -4.98
C ASP A 82 -18.65 15.02 -6.06
N ASP A 83 -17.73 14.44 -6.85
CA ASP A 83 -18.07 13.36 -7.80
C ASP A 83 -18.54 12.11 -7.05
N MET A 84 -17.91 11.81 -5.92
CA MET A 84 -18.31 10.69 -5.07
C MET A 84 -19.76 10.81 -4.58
N GLU A 85 -20.23 12.01 -4.24
CA GLU A 85 -21.63 12.23 -3.86
C GLU A 85 -22.62 12.08 -5.01
N VAL A 86 -22.16 12.16 -6.25
CA VAL A 86 -22.99 11.91 -7.43
C VAL A 86 -23.05 10.41 -7.73
N ASP A 87 -21.93 9.71 -7.62
CA ASP A 87 -21.78 8.30 -8.00
C ASP A 87 -22.28 7.32 -6.92
N TYR A 88 -22.28 7.75 -5.66
CA TYR A 88 -22.69 6.96 -4.50
C TYR A 88 -23.90 7.59 -3.79
N SER A 89 -24.81 6.73 -3.35
CA SER A 89 -25.91 7.12 -2.46
C SER A 89 -25.44 7.07 -1.01
N PHE A 90 -25.68 8.16 -0.26
CA PHE A 90 -25.34 8.28 1.15
C PHE A 90 -26.61 8.52 2.00
N PRO A 91 -26.68 7.99 3.22
CA PRO A 91 -27.76 8.32 4.14
C PRO A 91 -27.63 9.77 4.61
N PRO A 92 -28.74 10.39 5.08
CA PRO A 92 -28.70 11.73 5.65
C PRO A 92 -27.72 11.81 6.83
N ARG A 93 -26.83 12.81 6.80
CA ARG A 93 -25.76 13.06 7.80
C ARG A 93 -24.58 12.08 7.79
N SER A 94 -24.52 11.19 6.80
CA SER A 94 -23.41 10.24 6.62
C SER A 94 -22.82 10.34 5.23
N SER A 95 -22.86 11.54 4.64
CA SER A 95 -22.23 11.86 3.36
C SER A 95 -20.94 12.65 3.56
N PRO A 96 -20.02 12.64 2.58
CA PRO A 96 -18.78 13.42 2.63
C PRO A 96 -18.95 14.93 2.84
N ASN A 97 -20.09 15.51 2.46
CA ASN A 97 -20.39 16.93 2.65
C ASN A 97 -21.02 17.25 4.02
N GLU A 98 -21.54 16.24 4.72
CA GLU A 98 -22.17 16.40 6.03
C GLU A 98 -21.22 16.14 7.22
N VAL A 99 -20.02 15.58 6.97
CA VAL A 99 -18.99 15.40 7.99
C VAL A 99 -18.28 16.70 8.37
N SER A 100 -17.48 16.68 9.44
CA SER A 100 -16.72 17.87 9.84
C SER A 100 -15.73 18.32 8.75
N LYS A 101 -15.28 19.58 8.82
CA LYS A 101 -14.25 20.11 7.92
C LYS A 101 -12.95 19.32 7.96
N ILE A 102 -12.62 18.77 9.13
CA ILE A 102 -11.44 17.90 9.29
C ILE A 102 -11.69 16.58 8.58
N GLY A 103 -12.89 16.04 8.73
CA GLY A 103 -13.29 14.80 8.07
C GLY A 103 -13.21 14.93 6.55
N ARG A 104 -13.86 15.95 5.98
CA ARG A 104 -13.79 16.23 4.54
C ARG A 104 -12.36 16.40 4.04
N PHE A 105 -11.53 17.17 4.76
CA PHE A 105 -10.11 17.33 4.42
C PHE A 105 -9.37 15.98 4.40
N MET A 106 -9.64 15.09 5.35
CA MET A 106 -9.00 13.79 5.40
C MET A 106 -9.44 12.88 4.26
N ILE A 107 -10.70 12.95 3.83
CA ILE A 107 -11.20 12.25 2.63
C ILE A 107 -10.50 12.78 1.38
N ASP A 108 -10.43 14.11 1.20
CA ASP A 108 -9.75 14.73 0.05
C ASP A 108 -8.28 14.30 -0.03
N VAL A 109 -7.56 14.31 1.10
CA VAL A 109 -6.16 13.88 1.14
C VAL A 109 -6.02 12.38 0.87
N ALA A 110 -6.91 11.55 1.43
CA ALA A 110 -6.91 10.12 1.16
C ALA A 110 -7.16 9.86 -0.33
N LEU A 111 -8.17 10.47 -0.94
CA LEU A 111 -8.47 10.32 -2.36
C LEU A 111 -7.28 10.73 -3.23
N ALA A 112 -6.65 11.88 -2.94
CA ALA A 112 -5.46 12.33 -3.64
C ALA A 112 -4.28 11.36 -3.53
N GLN A 113 -4.08 10.74 -2.37
CA GLN A 113 -3.03 9.73 -2.16
C GLN A 113 -3.34 8.41 -2.87
N LEU A 114 -4.61 8.00 -2.91
CA LEU A 114 -5.04 6.75 -3.54
C LEU A 114 -4.98 6.83 -5.07
N ILE A 115 -5.24 8.00 -5.64
CA ILE A 115 -5.24 8.24 -7.09
C ILE A 115 -3.84 8.68 -7.59
N ASP A 116 -2.89 8.95 -6.68
CA ASP A 116 -1.54 9.41 -7.04
C ASP A 116 -0.82 8.41 -7.97
N ARG A 117 -0.77 8.76 -9.26
CA ARG A 117 -0.08 8.00 -10.31
C ARG A 117 1.42 8.32 -10.38
N THR A 118 1.91 9.29 -9.62
CA THR A 118 3.33 9.69 -9.63
C THR A 118 4.22 8.69 -8.89
N GLY A 119 3.62 7.81 -8.09
CA GLY A 119 4.32 6.76 -7.35
C GLY A 119 4.87 7.23 -6.00
N ALA A 120 4.43 8.37 -5.49
CA ALA A 120 4.80 8.83 -4.14
C ALA A 120 4.01 8.10 -3.04
N SER A 121 2.86 7.51 -3.40
CA SER A 121 2.03 6.70 -2.49
C SER A 121 2.14 5.20 -2.79
N HIS A 122 2.27 4.39 -1.75
CA HIS A 122 2.37 2.94 -1.83
C HIS A 122 1.27 2.28 -1.01
N VAL A 123 0.63 1.25 -1.58
CA VAL A 123 -0.39 0.45 -0.91
C VAL A 123 0.21 -0.92 -0.59
N LEU A 124 0.08 -1.33 0.68
CA LEU A 124 0.56 -2.61 1.19
C LEU A 124 -0.63 -3.40 1.72
N SER A 125 -0.86 -4.61 1.22
CA SER A 125 -1.97 -5.46 1.68
C SER A 125 -1.55 -6.27 2.88
N MET A 126 -2.15 -6.09 4.06
CA MET A 126 -1.78 -6.84 5.28
C MET A 126 -2.40 -8.26 5.38
N GLY A 127 -2.85 -8.83 4.26
CA GLY A 127 -3.53 -10.12 4.21
C GLY A 127 -5.00 -10.03 4.63
N SER A 128 -5.59 -11.18 4.96
CA SER A 128 -6.98 -11.27 5.43
C SER A 128 -7.02 -11.91 6.81
N PHE A 129 -7.90 -11.40 7.67
CA PHE A 129 -8.08 -11.87 9.03
C PHE A 129 -9.56 -11.97 9.34
N THR A 130 -9.98 -13.07 9.93
CA THR A 130 -11.37 -13.25 10.35
C THR A 130 -11.58 -12.53 11.68
N ILE A 131 -12.49 -11.56 11.69
CA ILE A 131 -12.91 -10.89 12.91
C ILE A 131 -14.19 -11.56 13.41
N ASN A 132 -14.09 -12.31 14.51
CA ASN A 132 -15.22 -13.04 15.11
C ASN A 132 -15.85 -12.29 16.29
N ASP A 133 -15.55 -11.01 16.47
CA ASP A 133 -16.07 -10.20 17.57
C ASP A 133 -17.31 -9.42 17.10
N PRO A 134 -18.50 -9.64 17.70
CA PRO A 134 -19.69 -8.85 17.40
C PRO A 134 -19.51 -7.33 17.64
N ALA A 135 -18.56 -6.93 18.48
CA ALA A 135 -18.22 -5.52 18.68
C ALA A 135 -17.55 -4.89 17.45
N SER A 136 -16.99 -5.70 16.55
CA SER A 136 -16.35 -5.26 15.29
C SER A 136 -17.34 -5.31 14.12
N ASN A 137 -18.58 -4.86 14.33
CA ASN A 137 -19.60 -4.83 13.28
C ASN A 137 -19.31 -3.72 12.26
N LEU A 138 -18.43 -3.99 11.30
CA LEU A 138 -18.08 -3.03 10.25
C LEU A 138 -19.25 -2.77 9.30
N CYS A 139 -20.07 -3.78 9.03
CA CYS A 139 -21.21 -3.73 8.12
C CYS A 139 -22.42 -3.01 8.69
N GLY A 140 -22.55 -2.93 10.02
CA GLY A 140 -23.70 -2.30 10.67
C GLY A 140 -23.91 -0.84 10.28
N SER A 141 -22.85 -0.12 9.90
CA SER A 141 -22.97 1.27 9.44
C SER A 141 -23.51 1.40 8.01
N LEU A 142 -23.58 0.32 7.22
CA LEU A 142 -24.25 0.34 5.90
C LEU A 142 -25.76 0.11 6.00
N ILE A 143 -26.28 -0.28 7.17
CA ILE A 143 -27.70 -0.53 7.35
C ILE A 143 -28.39 0.79 7.67
N ASP A 144 -28.86 1.48 6.64
CA ASP A 144 -29.58 2.76 6.76
C ASP A 144 -30.57 2.97 5.61
N ALA A 145 -31.29 4.10 5.62
CA ALA A 145 -32.18 4.54 4.57
C ALA A 145 -31.42 5.40 3.54
N TYR A 146 -31.31 4.87 2.33
CA TYR A 146 -30.59 5.50 1.22
C TYR A 146 -31.56 6.17 0.24
N PRO A 147 -31.30 7.42 -0.17
CA PRO A 147 -32.05 8.02 -1.26
C PRO A 147 -31.66 7.38 -2.60
N VAL A 148 -32.66 7.03 -3.41
CA VAL A 148 -32.45 6.52 -4.77
C VAL A 148 -32.69 7.66 -5.74
N PHE A 149 -31.60 8.16 -6.33
CA PHE A 149 -31.64 9.21 -7.35
C PHE A 149 -31.30 8.61 -8.72
N ASP A 150 -31.95 9.08 -9.80
CA ASP A 150 -31.69 8.59 -11.16
C ASP A 150 -30.21 8.72 -11.57
N THR A 151 -29.48 9.68 -11.00
CA THR A 151 -28.03 9.88 -11.24
C THR A 151 -27.15 8.83 -10.57
N ALA A 152 -27.57 8.29 -9.42
CA ALA A 152 -26.83 7.27 -8.66
C ALA A 152 -27.16 5.84 -9.12
N VAL A 153 -28.14 5.68 -10.01
CA VAL A 153 -28.55 4.39 -10.58
C VAL A 153 -27.69 4.08 -11.81
N SER A 154 -26.95 2.98 -11.73
CA SER A 154 -26.17 2.47 -12.85
C SER A 154 -27.06 1.94 -13.98
N LYS A 155 -26.46 1.69 -15.15
CA LYS A 155 -27.17 1.13 -16.32
C LYS A 155 -27.89 -0.20 -16.05
N ASP A 156 -27.50 -0.93 -15.01
CA ASP A 156 -28.04 -2.24 -14.66
C ASP A 156 -29.08 -2.18 -13.52
N ASN A 157 -29.66 -1.01 -13.24
CA ASN A 157 -30.62 -0.79 -12.15
C ASN A 157 -30.04 -1.17 -10.77
N SER A 158 -28.78 -0.78 -10.54
CA SER A 158 -28.08 -0.96 -9.28
C SER A 158 -27.56 0.39 -8.76
N ILE A 159 -27.36 0.49 -7.46
CA ILE A 159 -26.83 1.69 -6.80
C ILE A 159 -25.56 1.36 -6.04
N HIS A 160 -24.64 2.31 -5.93
CA HIS A 160 -23.54 2.19 -4.99
C HIS A 160 -23.92 2.84 -3.67
N LEU A 161 -23.66 2.15 -2.56
CA LEU A 161 -23.92 2.68 -1.23
C LEU A 161 -22.64 3.25 -0.65
N GLY A 162 -22.76 4.34 0.10
CA GLY A 162 -21.67 4.92 0.86
C GLY A 162 -22.12 5.32 2.26
N THR A 163 -21.21 5.30 3.22
CA THR A 163 -21.42 5.91 4.53
C THR A 163 -20.11 6.51 4.99
N VAL A 164 -20.20 7.66 5.65
CA VAL A 164 -19.06 8.34 6.24
C VAL A 164 -19.39 8.67 7.70
N ASP A 165 -18.47 8.34 8.59
CA ASP A 165 -18.49 8.75 9.99
C ASP A 165 -17.17 9.42 10.34
N ASP A 166 -17.20 10.52 11.08
CA ASP A 166 -16.01 11.23 11.50
C ASP A 166 -16.06 11.66 12.96
N GLY A 167 -14.89 11.76 13.58
CA GLY A 167 -14.85 12.04 15.00
C GLY A 167 -13.46 12.19 15.59
N ILE A 168 -13.43 12.24 16.92
CA ILE A 168 -12.21 12.36 17.71
C ILE A 168 -12.12 11.17 18.66
N THR A 169 -11.00 10.46 18.60
CA THR A 169 -10.64 9.42 19.56
C THR A 169 -10.10 10.05 20.83
N TYR A 170 -10.70 9.65 21.95
CA TYR A 170 -10.28 10.02 23.30
C TYR A 170 -9.38 8.94 23.89
N ILE A 171 -8.21 9.35 24.38
CA ILE A 171 -7.21 8.43 24.96
C ILE A 171 -6.98 8.81 26.42
N ARG A 172 -6.91 7.79 27.29
CA ARG A 172 -6.61 7.96 28.71
C ARG A 172 -5.37 7.16 29.08
N GLY A 173 -4.37 7.86 29.62
CA GLY A 173 -3.12 7.25 30.07
C GLY A 173 -2.16 6.90 28.93
N ASN A 174 -1.10 6.22 29.32
CA ASN A 174 -0.03 5.68 28.49
C ASN A 174 0.51 4.39 29.15
N THR A 175 1.46 3.72 28.49
CA THR A 175 2.06 2.46 28.94
C THR A 175 2.50 2.49 30.41
N LEU A 176 3.15 3.56 30.87
CA LEU A 176 3.62 3.66 32.25
C LEU A 176 2.44 3.82 33.23
N THR A 177 1.45 4.65 32.91
CA THR A 177 0.27 4.81 33.77
C THR A 177 -0.62 3.56 33.80
N HIS A 178 -0.59 2.76 32.74
CA HIS A 178 -1.29 1.47 32.70
C HIS A 178 -0.56 0.42 33.54
N LEU A 179 0.78 0.42 33.53
CA LEU A 179 1.60 -0.51 34.30
C LEU A 179 1.66 -0.18 35.80
N PHE A 180 1.78 1.10 36.14
CA PHE A 180 2.00 1.56 37.52
C PHE A 180 0.79 2.26 38.14
N GLY A 181 -0.30 2.41 37.40
CA GLY A 181 -1.49 3.14 37.81
C GLY A 181 -2.78 2.39 37.51
N SER A 182 -3.90 3.09 37.66
CA SER A 182 -5.25 2.53 37.53
C SER A 182 -5.95 2.95 36.24
N THR A 183 -5.25 3.52 35.26
CA THR A 183 -5.89 4.05 34.04
C THR A 183 -6.58 2.98 33.18
N LEU A 184 -6.27 1.69 33.39
CA LEU A 184 -6.98 0.55 32.76
C LEU A 184 -8.27 0.13 33.48
N ILE A 185 -8.42 0.44 34.77
CA ILE A 185 -9.46 -0.14 35.65
C ILE A 185 -10.29 0.90 36.42
N SER A 186 -9.79 2.13 36.52
CA SER A 186 -10.51 3.30 37.06
C SER A 186 -11.66 3.63 36.11
N PRO A 187 -12.86 4.00 36.60
CA PRO A 187 -14.11 3.77 35.87
C PRO A 187 -14.00 4.16 34.40
N LEU A 188 -14.27 3.18 33.54
CA LEU A 188 -14.26 3.35 32.11
C LEU A 188 -15.45 4.23 31.72
N ALA A 189 -15.28 5.02 30.67
CA ALA A 189 -16.38 5.77 30.10
C ALA A 189 -17.48 4.81 29.63
N ALA A 190 -18.73 5.14 29.94
CA ALA A 190 -19.87 4.43 29.37
C ALA A 190 -19.98 4.73 27.86
N PRO A 191 -20.49 3.79 27.04
CA PRO A 191 -20.80 4.07 25.64
C PRO A 191 -21.72 5.30 25.52
N GLY A 192 -21.36 6.23 24.63
CA GLY A 192 -22.11 7.48 24.43
C GLY A 192 -21.81 8.59 25.45
N ALA A 193 -20.79 8.43 26.31
CA ALA A 193 -20.32 9.49 27.19
C ALA A 193 -19.93 10.76 26.41
N LYS A 194 -20.27 11.92 26.96
CA LYS A 194 -19.99 13.22 26.33
C LYS A 194 -18.56 13.68 26.62
N ASP A 195 -18.08 14.64 25.82
CA ASP A 195 -16.73 15.22 25.96
C ASP A 195 -16.39 15.64 27.40
N ASN A 196 -17.29 16.35 28.08
CA ASN A 196 -17.09 16.79 29.46
C ASN A 196 -16.95 15.62 30.45
N GLU A 197 -17.72 14.55 30.25
CA GLU A 197 -17.66 13.33 31.07
C GLU A 197 -16.35 12.57 30.81
N LEU A 198 -15.93 12.47 29.55
CA LEU A 198 -14.67 11.86 29.14
C LEU A 198 -13.48 12.60 29.76
N GLN A 199 -13.47 13.92 29.68
CA GLN A 199 -12.42 14.75 30.29
C GLN A 199 -12.43 14.65 31.82
N ALA A 200 -13.60 14.60 32.46
CA ALA A 200 -13.71 14.40 33.91
C ALA A 200 -13.14 13.03 34.36
N LEU A 201 -13.25 12.01 33.49
CA LEU A 201 -12.64 10.70 33.71
C LEU A 201 -11.13 10.68 33.36
N GLY A 202 -10.57 11.78 32.85
CA GLY A 202 -9.14 11.90 32.49
C GLY A 202 -8.80 11.39 31.10
N TYR A 203 -9.79 11.22 30.21
CA TYR A 203 -9.54 11.05 28.79
C TYR A 203 -9.22 12.40 28.15
N ALA A 204 -8.31 12.40 27.19
CA ALA A 204 -7.99 13.59 26.39
C ALA A 204 -8.30 13.32 24.91
N PRO A 205 -8.85 14.31 24.18
CA PRO A 205 -8.99 14.21 22.74
C PRO A 205 -7.60 14.09 22.10
N SER A 206 -7.40 13.10 21.24
CA SER A 206 -6.06 12.78 20.73
C SER A 206 -5.96 12.69 19.22
N ARG A 207 -6.86 11.96 18.56
CA ARG A 207 -6.76 11.72 17.10
C ARG A 207 -8.07 12.01 16.43
N ALA A 208 -8.04 12.74 15.32
CA ALA A 208 -9.18 12.81 14.42
C ALA A 208 -9.21 11.56 13.55
N PHE A 209 -10.40 11.06 13.24
CA PHE A 209 -10.59 9.96 12.32
C PHE A 209 -11.75 10.24 11.37
N VAL A 210 -11.69 9.58 10.22
CA VAL A 210 -12.79 9.41 9.27
C VAL A 210 -12.86 7.94 8.90
N ASP A 211 -14.05 7.38 8.96
CA ASP A 211 -14.38 6.05 8.49
C ASP A 211 -15.32 6.17 7.30
N MET A 212 -14.76 6.10 6.09
CA MET A 212 -15.53 6.06 4.86
C MET A 212 -15.69 4.61 4.41
N LYS A 213 -16.91 4.20 4.12
CA LYS A 213 -17.22 2.86 3.61
C LYS A 213 -18.07 2.99 2.37
N ILE A 214 -17.71 2.27 1.32
CA ILE A 214 -18.42 2.29 0.04
C ILE A 214 -18.60 0.86 -0.46
N SER A 215 -19.70 0.62 -1.17
CA SER A 215 -20.07 -0.72 -1.62
C SER A 215 -19.80 -0.92 -3.11
N THR A 216 -19.68 -2.17 -3.52
CA THR A 216 -19.94 -2.55 -4.92
C THR A 216 -21.41 -2.28 -5.28
N PRO A 217 -21.75 -2.22 -6.58
CA PRO A 217 -23.12 -1.96 -6.99
C PRO A 217 -24.10 -2.99 -6.40
N LEU A 218 -25.14 -2.48 -5.74
CA LEU A 218 -26.24 -3.20 -5.13
C LEU A 218 -27.46 -3.17 -6.06
N PRO A 219 -27.95 -4.32 -6.55
CA PRO A 219 -29.15 -4.37 -7.37
C PRO A 219 -30.37 -3.88 -6.58
N LEU A 220 -31.18 -3.02 -7.21
CA LEU A 220 -32.43 -2.57 -6.60
C LEU A 220 -33.53 -3.63 -6.78
N PRO A 221 -34.14 -4.14 -5.70
CA PRO A 221 -35.29 -5.03 -5.81
C PRO A 221 -36.50 -4.28 -6.37
N PRO A 222 -37.52 -4.99 -6.90
CA PRO A 222 -38.77 -4.38 -7.29
C PRO A 222 -39.39 -3.59 -6.13
N HIS A 223 -40.11 -2.51 -6.47
CA HIS A 223 -40.68 -1.62 -5.48
C HIS A 223 -41.60 -2.36 -4.50
N GLY A 224 -41.31 -2.25 -3.20
CA GLY A 224 -42.09 -2.88 -2.13
C GLY A 224 -41.68 -4.31 -1.80
N GLU A 225 -40.68 -4.85 -2.48
CA GLU A 225 -40.10 -6.16 -2.16
C GLU A 225 -38.86 -6.00 -1.27
N THR A 226 -38.72 -6.92 -0.31
CA THR A 226 -37.51 -7.05 0.49
C THR A 226 -36.65 -8.15 -0.11
N ALA A 227 -35.39 -7.84 -0.37
CA ALA A 227 -34.39 -8.79 -0.82
C ALA A 227 -33.16 -8.70 0.08
N GLN A 228 -32.41 -9.78 0.17
CA GLN A 228 -31.12 -9.81 0.86
C GLN A 228 -30.01 -9.98 -0.17
N PHE A 229 -28.97 -9.18 -0.02
CA PHE A 229 -27.80 -9.24 -0.89
C PHE A 229 -26.52 -9.32 -0.08
N ASN A 230 -25.54 -9.99 -0.65
CA ASN A 230 -24.18 -9.94 -0.17
C ASN A 230 -23.43 -8.92 -1.01
N VAL A 231 -23.05 -7.80 -0.40
CA VAL A 231 -22.35 -6.71 -1.05
C VAL A 231 -20.94 -6.60 -0.50
N SER A 232 -19.97 -6.44 -1.40
CA SER A 232 -18.60 -6.12 -0.99
C SER A 232 -18.56 -4.69 -0.49
N MET A 233 -17.94 -4.46 0.67
CA MET A 233 -17.76 -3.16 1.29
C MET A 233 -16.27 -2.86 1.41
N TYR A 234 -15.86 -1.77 0.79
CA TYR A 234 -14.51 -1.22 0.90
C TYR A 234 -14.49 -0.14 1.97
N ARG A 235 -13.53 -0.24 2.88
CA ARG A 235 -13.33 0.71 3.98
C ARG A 235 -12.08 1.52 3.75
N PHE A 236 -12.18 2.82 3.93
CA PHE A 236 -11.11 3.80 3.90
C PHE A 236 -11.14 4.53 5.24
N PHE A 237 -10.30 4.06 6.16
CA PHE A 237 -10.21 4.62 7.51
C PHE A 237 -9.00 5.54 7.60
N SER A 238 -9.22 6.85 7.60
CA SER A 238 -8.16 7.85 7.70
C SER A 238 -8.07 8.37 9.13
N THR A 239 -6.85 8.60 9.62
CA THR A 239 -6.62 9.11 10.99
C THR A 239 -5.38 9.98 11.06
N SER A 240 -5.43 11.01 11.92
CA SER A 240 -4.35 11.96 12.12
C SER A 240 -4.31 12.46 13.58
N TYR A 241 -3.11 12.84 14.04
CA TYR A 241 -2.92 13.41 15.38
C TYR A 241 -3.18 14.92 15.45
N CYS A 242 -3.32 15.58 14.31
CA CYS A 242 -3.52 17.01 14.25
C CYS A 242 -4.50 17.37 13.13
N SER A 243 -5.29 18.41 13.36
CA SER A 243 -6.13 19.00 12.32
C SER A 243 -5.25 19.56 11.19
N GLY A 244 -5.45 19.07 9.96
CA GLY A 244 -4.66 19.50 8.79
C GLY A 244 -3.35 18.75 8.57
N CYS A 245 -2.97 17.81 9.45
CA CYS A 245 -1.86 16.90 9.17
C CYS A 245 -2.25 15.92 8.06
N THR A 246 -1.26 15.52 7.25
CA THR A 246 -1.43 14.38 6.33
C THR A 246 -1.85 13.14 7.13
N PRO A 247 -3.06 12.60 6.90
CA PRO A 247 -3.50 11.40 7.58
C PRO A 247 -2.78 10.17 7.03
N TYR A 248 -2.80 9.10 7.80
CA TYR A 248 -2.59 7.76 7.27
C TYR A 248 -3.95 7.11 7.02
N THR A 249 -4.05 6.30 5.97
CA THR A 249 -5.30 5.65 5.56
C THR A 249 -5.12 4.14 5.61
N GLU A 250 -5.94 3.48 6.41
CA GLU A 250 -6.10 2.04 6.44
C GLU A 250 -7.18 1.62 5.45
N LEU A 251 -6.87 0.61 4.65
CA LEU A 251 -7.78 0.07 3.64
C LEU A 251 -8.33 -1.28 4.12
N GLY A 252 -9.61 -1.50 3.91
CA GLY A 252 -10.28 -2.75 4.24
C GLY A 252 -11.26 -3.19 3.16
N LEU A 253 -11.54 -4.49 3.13
CA LEU A 253 -12.59 -5.10 2.33
C LEU A 253 -13.30 -6.11 3.21
N ASP A 254 -14.62 -6.04 3.24
CA ASP A 254 -15.46 -7.01 3.92
C ASP A 254 -16.66 -7.36 3.05
N MET A 255 -17.37 -8.42 3.43
CA MET A 255 -18.63 -8.84 2.80
C MET A 255 -19.78 -8.59 3.75
N CYS A 256 -20.65 -7.65 3.37
CA CYS A 256 -21.80 -7.26 4.16
C CYS A 256 -23.08 -7.90 3.63
N SER A 257 -23.90 -8.45 4.52
CA SER A 257 -25.27 -8.84 4.21
C SER A 257 -26.18 -7.66 4.50
N VAL A 258 -26.84 -7.16 3.46
CA VAL A 258 -27.76 -6.01 3.49
C VAL A 258 -29.14 -6.38 2.98
#